data_AF-A0AAW0KVV3-F1
#
_entry.id   AF-A0AAW0KVV3-F1
#
_cell.length_a   1.000
_cell.length_b   1.000
_cell.length_c   1.000
_cell.angle_alpha   90.00
_cell.angle_beta   90.00
_cell.angle_gamma   90.00
#
_symmetry.space_group_name_H-M   'P 1'
#
loop_
_entity.id
_entity.type
_entity.pdbx_description
1 polymer ?
#
loop_
_entity_poly.entity_id
_entity_poly.type
_entity_poly.pdbx_seq_one_letter_code
_entity_poly.pdbx_strand_id
1 'polypeptide(L)'
;MEEGRQNRMDPVVFQAASSGDSSFIEELAESNSSNLLQVTIEKNTVLHVALQFKNFEAATKIVNLSPTLVHETNSKGNTPLHVAARVGDIEMVKLLLKLDVETGGRQQLLSMVNQDGDTALHVAVRCGNIEIVED
;
A
#
# COMPACT_ATOMS: atom_id res chain seq x y z
N MET A 1 -28.32 -6.71 6.66
CA MET A 1 -27.20 -5.78 6.46
C MET A 1 -25.95 -6.62 6.56
N GLU A 2 -25.41 -7.05 5.41
CA GLU A 2 -24.29 -7.99 5.34
C GLU A 2 -22.97 -7.24 5.59
N GLU A 3 -22.65 -6.98 6.86
CA GLU A 3 -21.29 -6.61 7.24
C GLU A 3 -20.42 -7.86 7.31
N GLY A 4 -19.39 -7.92 6.46
CA GLY A 4 -18.12 -8.49 6.88
C GLY A 4 -17.85 -9.96 6.60
N ARG A 5 -18.04 -10.44 5.35
CA ARG A 5 -17.04 -11.39 4.83
C ARG A 5 -15.73 -10.60 4.70
N GLN A 6 -14.97 -10.53 5.78
CA GLN A 6 -13.57 -10.10 5.70
C GLN A 6 -12.91 -11.01 4.67
N ASN A 7 -12.51 -10.46 3.52
CA ASN A 7 -11.66 -11.14 2.55
C ASN A 7 -10.29 -11.33 3.20
N ARG A 8 -10.18 -12.31 4.10
CA ARG A 8 -8.93 -12.64 4.77
C ARG A 8 -7.88 -13.00 3.72
N MET A 9 -6.71 -12.38 3.84
CA MET A 9 -5.59 -12.66 2.95
C MET A 9 -5.15 -14.11 3.05
N ASP A 10 -5.18 -14.77 1.90
CA ASP A 10 -4.62 -16.09 1.70
C ASP A 10 -3.10 -16.02 1.93
N PRO A 11 -2.50 -16.99 2.66
CA PRO A 11 -1.05 -17.07 2.82
C PRO A 11 -0.26 -16.96 1.51
N VAL A 12 -0.81 -17.47 0.40
CA VAL A 12 -0.17 -17.44 -0.92
C VAL A 12 -0.11 -16.01 -1.47
N VAL A 13 -1.19 -15.23 -1.32
CA VAL A 13 -1.23 -13.80 -1.72
C VAL A 13 -0.27 -12.99 -0.85
N PHE A 14 -0.25 -13.25 0.47
CA PHE A 14 0.68 -12.61 1.39
C PHE A 14 2.13 -12.93 1.00
N GLN A 15 2.44 -14.20 0.73
CA GLN A 15 3.77 -14.64 0.36
C GLN A 15 4.24 -13.94 -0.90
N ALA A 16 3.44 -13.93 -1.98
CA ALA A 16 3.79 -13.29 -3.24
C ALA A 16 4.13 -11.80 -3.07
N ALA A 17 3.34 -11.07 -2.28
CA ALA A 17 3.59 -9.65 -1.97
C ALA A 17 4.82 -9.44 -1.10
N SER A 18 5.05 -10.31 -0.10
CA SER A 18 6.17 -10.20 0.84
C SER A 18 7.51 -10.70 0.28
N SER A 19 7.51 -11.59 -0.71
CA SER A 19 8.73 -12.05 -1.40
C SER A 19 9.06 -11.26 -2.66
N GLY A 20 8.15 -10.40 -3.12
CA GLY A 20 8.35 -9.58 -4.32
C GLY A 20 8.09 -10.31 -5.64
N ASP A 21 7.36 -11.44 -5.61
CA ASP A 21 7.10 -12.25 -6.80
C ASP A 21 6.03 -11.59 -7.69
N SER A 22 6.48 -10.68 -8.56
CA SER A 22 5.62 -9.87 -9.43
C SER A 22 4.85 -10.69 -10.46
N SER A 23 5.46 -11.78 -10.96
CA SER A 23 4.84 -12.68 -11.94
C SER A 23 3.72 -13.47 -11.29
N PHE A 24 3.94 -13.95 -10.06
CA PHE A 24 2.91 -14.69 -9.35
C PHE A 24 1.77 -13.78 -8.88
N ILE A 25 2.04 -12.52 -8.53
CA ILE A 25 0.99 -11.53 -8.27
C ILE A 25 0.07 -11.34 -9.49
N GLU A 26 0.63 -11.31 -10.70
CA GLU A 26 -0.13 -11.21 -11.93
C GLU A 26 -1.00 -12.45 -12.16
N GLU A 27 -0.43 -13.65 -12.03
CA GLU A 27 -1.19 -14.90 -12.12
C GLU A 27 -2.34 -14.97 -11.09
N LEU A 28 -2.09 -14.54 -9.86
CA LEU A 28 -3.11 -14.47 -8.81
C LEU A 28 -4.22 -13.48 -9.17
N ALA A 29 -3.91 -12.35 -9.81
CA ALA A 29 -4.91 -11.38 -10.25
C ALA A 29 -5.69 -11.86 -11.49
N GLU A 30 -5.04 -12.55 -12.42
CA GLU A 30 -5.66 -13.13 -13.61
C GLU A 30 -6.60 -14.28 -13.26
N SER A 31 -6.18 -15.16 -12.35
CA SER A 31 -7.01 -16.28 -11.88
C SER A 31 -8.24 -15.79 -11.11
N ASN A 32 -8.08 -14.76 -10.27
CA ASN A 32 -9.18 -14.12 -9.57
C ASN A 32 -8.79 -12.72 -9.09
N SER A 33 -9.35 -11.69 -9.72
CA SER A 33 -9.07 -10.28 -9.39
C SER A 33 -9.38 -9.91 -7.93
N SER A 34 -10.27 -10.64 -7.26
CA SER A 34 -10.56 -10.42 -5.83
C SER A 34 -9.44 -10.86 -4.89
N ASN A 35 -8.42 -11.59 -5.38
CA ASN A 35 -7.24 -11.96 -4.60
C ASN A 35 -6.48 -10.73 -4.09
N LEU A 36 -6.38 -9.66 -4.90
CA LEU A 36 -5.71 -8.41 -4.50
C LEU A 36 -6.52 -7.58 -3.50
N LEU A 37 -7.83 -7.82 -3.40
CA LEU A 37 -8.73 -7.15 -2.47
C LEU A 37 -8.74 -7.78 -1.08
N GLN A 38 -7.95 -8.83 -0.88
CA GLN A 38 -7.82 -9.46 0.43
C GLN A 38 -6.96 -8.62 1.37
N VAL A 39 -7.24 -8.77 2.68
CA VAL A 39 -6.61 -8.00 3.74
C VAL A 39 -6.15 -8.88 4.89
N THR A 40 -5.08 -8.49 5.55
CA THR A 40 -4.60 -9.17 6.77
C THR A 40 -5.54 -8.90 7.95
N ILE A 41 -5.25 -9.51 9.11
CA ILE A 41 -5.95 -9.22 10.37
C ILE A 41 -5.85 -7.73 10.78
N GLU A 42 -4.77 -7.06 10.38
CA GLU A 42 -4.56 -5.63 10.60
C GLU A 42 -5.18 -4.79 9.48
N LYS A 43 -6.00 -5.37 8.60
CA LYS A 43 -6.52 -4.74 7.39
C LYS A 43 -5.44 -4.23 6.43
N ASN A 44 -4.22 -4.76 6.48
CA ASN A 44 -3.22 -4.45 5.46
C ASN A 44 -3.66 -5.07 4.14
N THR A 45 -3.78 -4.26 3.09
CA THR A 45 -3.97 -4.74 1.72
C THR A 45 -2.67 -5.38 1.21
N VAL A 46 -2.74 -6.07 0.07
CA VAL A 46 -1.56 -6.64 -0.59
C VAL A 46 -0.48 -5.57 -0.88
N LEU A 47 -0.90 -4.33 -1.18
CA LEU A 47 0.01 -3.20 -1.38
C LEU A 47 0.73 -2.79 -0.09
N HIS A 48 0.03 -2.73 1.05
CA HIS A 48 0.66 -2.44 2.34
C HIS A 48 1.75 -3.47 2.66
N VAL A 49 1.49 -4.76 2.37
CA VAL A 49 2.45 -5.83 2.58
C VAL A 49 3.68 -5.63 1.68
N ALA A 50 3.50 -5.45 0.37
CA ALA A 50 4.63 -5.24 -0.54
C ALA A 50 5.51 -4.05 -0.13
N LEU A 51 4.90 -2.93 0.27
CA LEU A 51 5.61 -1.74 0.75
C LEU A 51 6.36 -1.99 2.07
N GLN A 52 5.74 -2.71 3.01
CA GLN A 52 6.37 -3.05 4.28
C GLN A 52 7.66 -3.86 4.08
N PHE A 53 7.69 -4.74 3.07
CA PHE A 53 8.85 -5.56 2.72
C PHE A 53 9.79 -4.92 1.67
N LYS A 54 9.58 -3.65 1.30
CA LYS A 54 10.38 -2.93 0.27
C LYS A 54 10.40 -3.62 -1.09
N ASN A 55 9.32 -4.33 -1.45
CA ASN A 55 9.25 -5.04 -2.72
C ASN A 55 8.74 -4.12 -3.82
N PHE A 56 9.65 -3.37 -4.43
CA PHE A 56 9.32 -2.33 -5.40
C PHE A 56 8.55 -2.87 -6.62
N GLU A 57 9.01 -3.99 -7.16
CA GLU A 57 8.44 -4.60 -8.36
C GLU A 57 7.01 -5.12 -8.10
N ALA A 58 6.82 -5.82 -6.99
CA ALA A 58 5.50 -6.27 -6.55
C ALA A 58 4.56 -5.09 -6.31
N ALA A 59 4.99 -4.05 -5.60
CA ALA A 59 4.16 -2.87 -5.35
C ALA A 59 3.76 -2.19 -6.67
N THR A 60 4.69 -2.01 -7.60
CA THR A 60 4.39 -1.46 -8.93
C THR A 60 3.37 -2.30 -9.69
N LYS A 61 3.56 -3.62 -9.71
CA LYS A 61 2.63 -4.55 -10.38
C LYS A 61 1.24 -4.51 -9.73
N ILE A 62 1.17 -4.53 -8.39
CA ILE A 62 -0.08 -4.44 -7.63
C ILE A 62 -0.84 -3.17 -7.97
N VAL A 63 -0.18 -2.00 -7.97
CA VAL A 63 -0.88 -0.74 -8.26
C VAL A 63 -1.36 -0.69 -9.70
N ASN A 64 -0.60 -1.22 -10.66
CA ASN A 64 -1.04 -1.30 -12.06
C ASN A 64 -2.28 -2.19 -12.23
N LEU A 65 -2.35 -3.30 -11.48
CA LEU A 65 -3.49 -4.24 -11.53
C LEU A 65 -4.70 -3.75 -10.74
N SER A 66 -4.47 -3.04 -9.63
CA SER A 66 -5.53 -2.52 -8.76
C SER A 66 -5.18 -1.12 -8.23
N PRO A 67 -5.37 -0.06 -9.06
CA PRO A 67 -4.97 1.29 -8.70
C PRO A 67 -5.70 1.84 -7.47
N THR A 68 -6.91 1.37 -7.19
CA THR A 68 -7.72 1.82 -6.05
C THR A 68 -7.07 1.53 -4.70
N LEU A 69 -6.16 0.55 -4.63
CA LEU A 69 -5.50 0.16 -3.37
C LEU A 69 -4.61 1.27 -2.78
N VAL A 70 -4.21 2.28 -3.56
CA VAL A 70 -3.37 3.38 -3.09
C VAL A 70 -4.05 4.24 -2.01
N HIS A 71 -5.38 4.22 -1.94
CA HIS A 71 -6.18 5.01 -0.99
C HIS A 71 -6.70 4.20 0.21
N GLU A 72 -6.55 2.88 0.19
CA GLU A 72 -7.06 2.02 1.25
C GLU A 72 -6.30 2.24 2.55
N THR A 73 -6.99 2.17 3.68
CA THR A 73 -6.35 2.34 5.00
C THR A 73 -6.35 1.04 5.77
N ASN A 74 -5.23 0.73 6.43
CA ASN A 74 -5.19 -0.38 7.37
C ASN A 74 -5.88 -0.05 8.71
N SER A 75 -5.83 -0.97 9.68
CA SER A 75 -6.52 -0.82 10.98
C SER A 75 -6.00 0.32 11.84
N LYS A 76 -4.84 0.89 11.52
CA LYS A 76 -4.26 2.07 12.18
C LYS A 76 -4.57 3.37 11.40
N GLY A 77 -5.39 3.30 10.36
CA GLY A 77 -5.64 4.42 9.45
C GLY A 77 -4.46 4.75 8.54
N ASN A 78 -3.41 3.93 8.51
CA ASN A 78 -2.28 4.19 7.61
C ASN A 78 -2.69 3.84 6.18
N THR A 79 -2.44 4.76 5.26
CA THR A 79 -2.45 4.51 3.82
C THR A 79 -1.15 3.83 3.38
N PRO A 80 -1.08 3.28 2.16
CA PRO A 80 0.17 2.86 1.53
C PRO A 80 1.27 3.92 1.62
N LEU A 81 0.93 5.21 1.44
CA LEU A 81 1.90 6.30 1.53
C LEU A 81 2.51 6.44 2.94
N HIS A 82 1.73 6.23 4.01
CA HIS A 82 2.27 6.19 5.37
C HIS A 82 3.25 5.03 5.57
N VAL A 83 2.98 3.88 4.95
CA VAL A 83 3.88 2.71 5.03
C VAL A 83 5.18 2.98 4.27
N ALA A 84 5.12 3.50 3.05
CA ALA A 84 6.30 3.87 2.27
C ALA A 84 7.16 4.91 3.01
N ALA A 85 6.51 5.94 3.58
CA ALA A 85 7.16 6.97 4.38
C ALA A 85 7.83 6.44 5.65
N ARG A 86 7.18 5.49 6.36
CA ARG A 86 7.76 4.81 7.53
C ARG A 86 8.99 4.00 7.18
N VAL A 87 8.94 3.33 6.04
CA VAL A 87 9.97 2.40 5.55
C VAL A 87 11.17 3.14 4.95
N GLY A 88 10.99 4.41 4.56
CA GLY A 88 12.04 5.27 4.03
C GLY A 88 12.31 5.02 2.55
N ASP A 89 11.34 4.50 1.81
CA ASP A 89 11.51 4.17 0.39
C ASP A 89 11.02 5.33 -0.49
N ILE A 90 11.96 6.20 -0.87
CA ILE A 90 11.70 7.42 -1.66
C ILE A 90 11.07 7.08 -3.01
N GLU A 91 11.56 6.02 -3.67
CA GLU A 91 11.07 5.62 -4.99
C GLU A 91 9.60 5.15 -4.91
N MET A 92 9.25 4.41 -3.85
CA MET A 92 7.86 4.04 -3.58
C MET A 92 6.97 5.23 -3.24
N VAL A 93 7.48 6.20 -2.47
CA VAL A 93 6.74 7.44 -2.19
C VAL A 93 6.43 8.19 -3.50
N LYS A 94 7.43 8.37 -4.35
CA LYS A 94 7.27 9.02 -5.67
C LYS A 94 6.27 8.29 -6.55
N LEU A 95 6.35 6.96 -6.59
CA LEU A 95 5.43 6.12 -7.36
C LEU A 95 3.97 6.29 -6.88
N LEU A 96 3.74 6.22 -5.56
CA LEU A 96 2.41 6.36 -4.98
C LEU A 96 1.81 7.76 -5.21
N LEU A 97 2.63 8.83 -5.10
CA LEU A 97 2.19 10.20 -5.38
C LEU A 97 1.84 10.41 -6.85
N LYS A 98 2.64 9.84 -7.76
CA LYS A 98 2.32 9.86 -9.19
C LYS A 98 0.98 9.17 -9.47
N LEU A 99 0.74 8.02 -8.86
CA LEU A 99 -0.48 7.23 -9.07
C LEU A 99 -1.72 7.87 -8.42
N ASP A 100 -1.57 8.55 -7.28
CA ASP A 100 -2.63 9.39 -6.69
C ASP A 100 -3.11 10.47 -7.70
N VAL A 101 -2.18 11.11 -8.41
CA VAL A 101 -2.53 12.09 -9.44
C VAL A 101 -3.20 11.42 -10.64
N GLU A 102 -2.64 10.31 -11.15
CA GLU A 102 -3.15 9.60 -12.34
C GLU A 102 -4.53 8.97 -12.11
N THR A 103 -4.82 8.52 -10.89
CA THR A 103 -6.13 7.95 -10.51
C THR A 103 -7.17 9.00 -10.11
N GLY A 104 -6.81 10.29 -10.21
CA GLY A 104 -7.72 11.42 -9.96
C GLY A 104 -7.89 11.77 -8.47
N GLY A 105 -7.01 11.26 -7.61
CA GLY A 105 -7.01 11.54 -6.17
C GLY A 105 -6.51 12.93 -5.79
N ARG A 106 -5.93 13.71 -6.71
CA ARG A 106 -5.58 15.15 -6.53
C ARG A 106 -4.75 15.43 -5.27
N GLN A 107 -3.73 14.61 -5.01
CA GLN A 107 -2.83 14.76 -3.85
C GLN A 107 -3.53 14.56 -2.49
N GLN A 108 -4.68 13.88 -2.47
CA GLN A 108 -5.39 13.60 -1.22
C GLN A 108 -4.51 12.77 -0.26
N LEU A 109 -3.66 11.87 -0.77
CA LEU A 109 -2.81 11.03 0.07
C LEU A 109 -1.87 11.84 0.97
N LEU A 110 -1.42 13.02 0.54
CA LEU A 110 -0.54 13.89 1.34
C LEU A 110 -1.23 14.47 2.57
N SER A 111 -2.55 14.67 2.49
CA SER A 111 -3.36 15.28 3.54
C SER A 111 -4.02 14.27 4.47
N MET A 112 -4.06 12.99 4.09
CA MET A 112 -4.65 11.94 4.91
C MET A 112 -3.85 11.76 6.20
N VAL A 113 -4.56 11.67 7.32
CA VAL A 113 -4.00 11.39 8.63
C VAL A 113 -4.39 9.99 9.09
N ASN A 114 -3.46 9.30 9.73
CA ASN A 114 -3.73 8.03 10.40
C ASN A 114 -4.44 8.26 11.75
N GLN A 115 -4.65 7.20 12.54
CA GLN A 115 -5.31 7.30 13.85
C GLN A 115 -4.53 8.09 14.90
N ASP A 116 -3.22 8.25 14.73
CA ASP A 116 -2.37 9.09 15.58
C ASP A 116 -2.44 10.57 15.17
N GLY A 117 -3.17 10.91 14.11
CA GLY A 117 -3.23 12.26 13.54
C GLY A 117 -2.02 12.60 12.66
N ASP A 118 -1.15 11.63 12.38
CA ASP A 118 0.05 11.81 11.56
C ASP A 118 -0.30 11.70 10.08
N THR A 119 0.23 12.62 9.26
CA THR A 119 0.33 12.42 7.81
C THR A 119 1.54 11.53 7.47
N ALA A 120 1.65 11.08 6.23
CA ALA A 120 2.82 10.34 5.77
C ALA A 120 4.15 11.09 6.04
N LEU A 121 4.15 12.42 5.92
CA LEU A 121 5.33 13.24 6.22
C LEU A 121 5.69 13.22 7.72
N HIS A 122 4.69 13.32 8.60
CA HIS A 122 4.92 13.19 10.05
C HIS A 122 5.55 11.82 10.37
N VAL A 123 5.06 10.75 9.73
CA VAL A 123 5.61 9.40 9.89
C VAL A 123 7.05 9.32 9.39
N ALA A 124 7.38 9.90 8.23
CA ALA A 124 8.76 9.95 7.72
C ALA A 124 9.71 10.62 8.71
N VAL A 125 9.33 11.78 9.26
CA VAL A 125 10.13 12.53 10.25
C VAL A 125 10.29 11.72 11.54
N ARG A 126 9.22 11.12 12.06
CA ARG A 126 9.27 10.28 13.28
C ARG A 126 10.19 9.06 13.12
N CYS A 127 10.29 8.53 11.91
CA CYS A 127 11.15 7.39 11.60
C CYS A 127 12.56 7.77 11.16
N GLY A 128 12.89 9.07 11.07
CA GLY A 128 14.20 9.55 10.68
C GLY A 128 14.47 9.50 9.16
N ASN A 129 13.44 9.29 8.35
CA ASN A 129 13.54 9.25 6.89
C ASN A 129 13.47 10.68 6.32
N ILE A 130 14.38 11.54 6.74
CA ILE A 130 14.37 12.98 6.46
C ILE A 130 14.50 13.27 4.96
N GLU A 131 15.17 12.39 4.21
CA GLU A 131 15.33 12.51 2.75
C GLU A 131 13.97 12.59 2.02
N ILE A 132 12.90 11.99 2.55
CA ILE A 132 11.55 12.07 1.99
C ILE A 132 10.95 13.49 2.11
N VAL A 133 11.43 14.28 3.06
CA VAL A 133 10.95 15.65 3.33
C VAL A 133 11.69 16.67 2.47
N GLU A 134 12.90 16.35 2.03
CA GLU A 134 13.80 17.27 1.32
C GLU A 134 13.67 17.20 -0.20
N ASP A 135 13.08 16.14 -0.75
CA ASP A 135 12.82 15.92 -2.19
C ASP A 135 11.51 16.57 -2.65
#